data_AF-A0A2V9Q3Z3-F1
#
_entry.id   AF-A0A2V9Q3Z3-F1
#
_cell.length_a   1.000
_cell.length_b   1.000
_cell.length_c   1.000
_cell.angle_alpha   90.00
_cell.angle_beta   90.00
_cell.angle_gamma   90.00
#
_symmetry.space_group_name_H-M   'P 1'
#
loop_
_entity.id
_entity.type
_entity.pdbx_description
1 polymer ?
#
loop_
_entity_poly.entity_id
_entity_poly.type
_entity_poly.pdbx_seq_one_letter_code
_entity_poly.pdbx_strand_id
1 'polypeptide(L)'
;MAKRRKRQANPGAELRAIREQLGWSLREVHAASLAIAKQHRQPAFVIPPSRLHNIETKNKIPSIHRLYALALIYGRTLKEILSLYGIPL
;
A
#
# COMPACT_ATOMS: atom_id res chain seq x y z
N MET A 1 -23.28 1.97 26.04
CA MET A 1 -23.74 2.78 24.88
C MET A 1 -22.65 2.81 23.81
N ALA A 2 -23.07 2.94 22.54
CA ALA A 2 -22.27 3.05 21.32
C ALA A 2 -21.36 1.85 20.95
N LYS A 3 -21.99 0.79 20.40
CA LYS A 3 -21.36 -0.10 19.43
C LYS A 3 -20.91 0.79 18.26
N ARG A 4 -19.65 1.24 18.25
CA ARG A 4 -19.01 1.86 17.09
C ARG A 4 -19.13 0.81 15.99
N ARG A 5 -20.10 0.96 15.06
CA ARG A 5 -20.12 0.23 13.80
C ARG A 5 -18.70 0.40 13.25
N LYS A 6 -17.84 -0.62 13.39
CA LYS A 6 -16.56 -0.66 12.70
C LYS A 6 -16.97 -0.66 11.23
N ARG A 7 -17.07 0.53 10.62
CA ARG A 7 -17.05 0.70 9.17
C ARG A 7 -15.88 -0.18 8.77
N GLN A 8 -16.15 -1.29 8.08
CA GLN A 8 -15.12 -2.26 7.74
C GLN A 8 -13.99 -1.44 7.14
N ALA A 9 -12.87 -1.33 7.87
CA ALA A 9 -11.73 -0.59 7.39
C ALA A 9 -11.40 -1.24 6.05
N ASN A 10 -11.34 -0.43 5.00
CA ASN A 10 -11.02 -0.90 3.67
C ASN A 10 -9.55 -0.50 3.46
N PRO A 11 -8.59 -1.39 3.75
CA PRO A 11 -7.17 -1.04 3.68
C PRO A 11 -6.79 -0.52 2.30
N GLY A 12 -7.41 -1.06 1.24
CA GLY A 12 -7.22 -0.59 -0.13
C GLY A 12 -7.62 0.87 -0.32
N ALA A 13 -8.78 1.27 0.20
CA ALA A 13 -9.25 2.65 0.12
C ALA A 13 -8.36 3.62 0.92
N GLU A 14 -7.86 3.20 2.08
CA GLU A 14 -6.92 4.00 2.88
C GLU A 14 -5.55 4.16 2.17
N LEU A 15 -5.02 3.07 1.59
CA LEU A 15 -3.80 3.13 0.77
C LEU A 15 -3.97 4.06 -0.43
N ARG A 16 -5.14 4.02 -1.08
CA ARG A 16 -5.49 4.93 -2.16
C ARG A 16 -5.51 6.38 -1.70
N ALA A 17 -6.12 6.66 -0.55
CA ALA A 17 -6.18 8.01 0.01
C ALA A 17 -4.77 8.55 0.29
N ILE A 18 -3.87 7.74 0.86
CA ILE A 18 -2.46 8.12 1.07
C ILE A 18 -1.78 8.44 -0.26
N ARG A 19 -1.94 7.58 -1.27
CA ARG A 19 -1.36 7.81 -2.60
C ARG A 19 -1.85 9.12 -3.22
N GLU A 20 -3.16 9.39 -3.16
CA GLU A 20 -3.77 10.58 -3.73
C GLU A 20 -3.34 11.86 -2.97
N GLN A 21 -3.18 11.80 -1.65
CA GLN A 21 -2.62 12.90 -0.84
C GLN A 21 -1.19 13.26 -1.23
N LEU A 22 -0.39 12.27 -1.64
CA LEU A 22 0.97 12.51 -2.13
C LEU A 22 0.97 13.07 -3.56
N GLY A 23 -0.16 13.05 -4.26
CA GLY A 23 -0.27 13.45 -5.66
C GLY A 23 0.23 12.39 -6.65
N TRP A 24 0.40 11.14 -6.21
CA TRP A 24 0.99 10.09 -7.04
C TRP A 24 -0.05 9.37 -7.89
N SER A 25 0.23 9.23 -9.18
CA SER A 25 -0.45 8.33 -10.09
C SER A 25 -0.03 6.87 -9.87
N LEU A 26 -0.83 5.92 -10.37
CA LEU A 26 -0.47 4.50 -10.36
C LEU A 26 0.84 4.22 -11.12
N ARG A 27 1.15 5.02 -12.14
CA ARG A 27 2.37 4.87 -12.95
C ARG A 27 3.60 5.36 -12.21
N GLU A 28 3.50 6.44 -11.44
CA GLU A 28 4.60 6.93 -10.60
C GLU A 28 4.92 5.94 -9.48
N VAL A 29 3.90 5.37 -8.83
CA VAL A 29 4.13 4.31 -7.82
C VAL A 29 4.84 3.10 -8.45
N HIS A 30 4.44 2.70 -9.66
CA HIS A 30 5.13 1.65 -10.38
C HIS A 30 6.59 2.01 -10.68
N ALA A 31 6.87 3.21 -11.17
CA ALA A 31 8.23 3.67 -11.46
C ALA A 31 9.11 3.68 -10.20
N ALA A 32 8.61 4.18 -9.07
CA ALA A 32 9.34 4.13 -7.80
C ALA A 32 9.55 2.70 -7.31
N SER A 33 8.56 1.82 -7.48
CA SER A 33 8.71 0.41 -7.11
C SER A 33 9.80 -0.29 -7.94
N LEU A 34 9.97 0.08 -9.21
CA LEU A 34 11.07 -0.40 -10.06
C LEU A 34 12.42 0.11 -9.56
N ALA A 35 12.52 1.39 -9.18
CA ALA A 35 13.74 1.98 -8.64
C ALA A 35 14.17 1.28 -7.33
N ILE A 36 13.23 1.07 -6.40
CA ILE A 36 13.46 0.36 -5.14
C ILE A 36 13.85 -1.10 -5.41
N ALA A 37 13.15 -1.80 -6.31
CA ALA A 37 13.47 -3.18 -6.68
C ALA A 37 14.90 -3.30 -7.22
N LYS A 38 15.33 -2.35 -8.07
CA LYS A 38 16.69 -2.30 -8.61
C LYS A 38 17.72 -2.03 -7.50
N GLN A 39 17.47 -1.03 -6.64
CA GLN A 39 18.37 -0.66 -5.55
C GLN A 39 18.59 -1.83 -4.56
N HIS A 40 17.52 -2.54 -4.21
CA HIS A 40 17.59 -3.67 -3.27
C HIS A 40 17.85 -5.02 -3.93
N ARG A 41 17.99 -5.08 -5.27
CA ARG A 41 18.08 -6.32 -6.05
C ARG A 41 16.95 -7.31 -5.74
N GLN A 42 15.74 -6.78 -5.52
CA GLN A 42 14.57 -7.55 -5.10
C GLN A 42 13.39 -7.30 -6.04
N PRO A 43 13.18 -8.15 -7.06
CA PRO A 43 12.11 -7.95 -8.05
C PRO A 43 10.70 -8.05 -7.44
N ALA A 44 10.54 -8.71 -6.30
CA ALA A 44 9.24 -8.81 -5.64
C ALA A 44 8.71 -7.47 -5.08
N PHE A 45 9.55 -6.43 -5.03
CA PHE A 45 9.14 -5.07 -4.68
C PHE A 45 8.37 -4.35 -5.78
N VAL A 46 8.42 -4.85 -7.02
CA VAL A 46 7.71 -4.22 -8.14
C VAL A 46 6.19 -4.32 -7.94
N ILE A 47 5.51 -3.19 -8.13
CA ILE A 47 4.06 -3.06 -8.04
C ILE A 47 3.52 -2.56 -9.38
N PRO A 48 3.07 -3.46 -10.28
CA PRO A 48 2.44 -3.06 -11.54
C PRO A 48 1.19 -2.21 -11.29
N PRO A 49 0.85 -1.24 -12.18
CA PRO A 49 -0.34 -0.39 -12.00
C PRO A 49 -1.64 -1.18 -11.85
N SER A 50 -1.81 -2.27 -12.60
CA SER A 50 -2.95 -3.16 -12.49
C SER A 50 -3.01 -3.85 -11.13
N ARG A 51 -1.86 -4.21 -10.56
CA ARG A 51 -1.80 -4.83 -9.23
C ARG A 51 -2.17 -3.82 -8.16
N LEU A 52 -1.62 -2.61 -8.22
CA LEU A 52 -1.94 -1.52 -7.32
C LEU A 52 -3.43 -1.17 -7.35
N HIS A 53 -4.02 -1.02 -8.54
CA HIS A 53 -5.45 -0.80 -8.67
C HIS A 53 -6.27 -1.89 -7.97
N ASN A 54 -5.93 -3.18 -8.15
CA ASN A 54 -6.65 -4.26 -7.49
C ASN A 54 -6.47 -4.27 -5.96
N ILE A 55 -5.34 -3.80 -5.44
CA ILE A 55 -5.12 -3.63 -4.00
C ILE A 55 -6.06 -2.54 -3.50
N GLU A 56 -6.06 -1.38 -4.17
CA GLU A 56 -6.81 -0.19 -3.76
C GLU A 56 -8.33 -0.32 -3.89
N THR A 57 -8.82 -0.99 -4.94
CA THR A 57 -10.25 -1.05 -5.25
C THR A 57 -10.91 -2.36 -4.85
N LYS A 58 -10.17 -3.48 -4.90
CA LYS A 58 -10.70 -4.83 -4.64
C LYS A 58 -10.20 -5.44 -3.35
N ASN A 59 -9.50 -4.67 -2.50
CA ASN A 59 -8.92 -5.14 -1.24
C ASN A 59 -8.05 -6.41 -1.40
N LYS A 60 -7.36 -6.55 -2.56
CA LYS A 60 -6.41 -7.64 -2.69
C LYS A 60 -5.27 -7.45 -1.69
N ILE A 61 -5.04 -8.46 -0.85
CA ILE A 61 -3.96 -8.46 0.13
C ILE A 61 -2.62 -8.48 -0.61
N PRO A 62 -1.75 -7.46 -0.46
CA PRO A 62 -0.42 -7.45 -1.04
C PRO A 62 0.49 -8.45 -0.31
N SER A 63 1.56 -8.91 -0.98
CA SER A 63 2.61 -9.68 -0.30
C SER A 63 3.40 -8.77 0.64
N ILE A 64 4.12 -9.35 1.60
CA ILE A 64 4.97 -8.61 2.54
C ILE A 64 5.99 -7.69 1.84
N HIS A 65 6.55 -8.16 0.72
CA HIS A 65 7.48 -7.38 -0.11
C HIS A 65 6.82 -6.13 -0.70
N ARG A 66 5.56 -6.22 -1.13
CA ARG A 66 4.82 -5.07 -1.65
C ARG A 66 4.33 -4.14 -0.55
N LEU A 67 3.95 -4.66 0.62
CA LEU A 67 3.63 -3.83 1.79
C LEU A 67 4.83 -2.98 2.21
N TYR A 68 6.02 -3.59 2.25
CA TYR A 68 7.27 -2.89 2.50
C TYR A 68 7.56 -1.82 1.44
N ALA A 69 7.44 -2.16 0.15
CA ALA A 69 7.63 -1.20 -0.93
C ALA A 69 6.64 -0.02 -0.85
N LEU A 70 5.36 -0.28 -0.54
CA LEU A 70 4.35 0.77 -0.34
C LEU A 70 4.68 1.66 0.85
N ALA A 71 5.18 1.10 1.96
CA ALA A 71 5.61 1.87 3.12
C ALA A 71 6.69 2.89 2.72
N LEU A 72 7.73 2.43 2.01
CA LEU A 72 8.81 3.31 1.51
C LEU A 72 8.29 4.38 0.54
N ILE A 73 7.50 3.99 -0.46
CA ILE A 73 6.99 4.91 -1.49
C ILE A 73 6.06 5.96 -0.87
N TYR A 74 5.25 5.56 0.12
CA TYR A 74 4.30 6.46 0.76
C TYR A 74 4.88 7.26 1.93
N GLY A 75 6.18 7.11 2.22
CA GLY A 75 6.81 7.77 3.35
C GLY A 75 6.12 7.41 4.67
N ARG A 76 5.83 6.12 4.86
CA ARG A 76 5.22 5.54 6.06
C ARG A 76 6.09 4.40 6.57
N THR A 77 5.96 4.11 7.86
CA THR A 77 6.55 2.92 8.45
C THR A 77 5.76 1.68 8.02
N LEU A 78 6.44 0.53 8.01
CA LEU A 78 5.76 -0.75 7.74
C LEU A 78 4.65 -1.02 8.77
N LYS A 79 4.85 -0.61 10.02
CA LYS A 79 3.86 -0.71 11.11
C LYS A 79 2.59 0.08 10.79
N GLU A 80 2.70 1.32 10.31
CA GLU A 80 1.53 2.11 9.89
C GLU A 80 0.76 1.41 8.78
N ILE A 81 1.45 0.91 7.75
CA ILE A 81 0.80 0.17 6.65
C ILE A 81 0.10 -1.10 7.15
N LEU A 82 0.72 -1.87 8.05
CA LEU A 82 0.14 -3.08 8.61
C LEU A 82 -1.06 -2.81 9.52
N SER A 83 -1.06 -1.66 10.21
CA SER A 83 -2.19 -1.26 11.06
C SER A 83 -3.46 -1.00 10.25
N LEU A 84 -3.35 -0.58 8.97
CA LEU A 84 -4.48 -0.48 8.04
C LEU A 84 -5.18 -1.83 7.82
N TYR A 85 -4.42 -2.94 7.90
CA TYR A 85 -4.92 -4.31 7.81
C TYR A 85 -5.34 -4.90 9.16
N GLY A 86 -5.37 -4.09 10.23
CA GLY A 86 -5.79 -4.52 11.57
C GLY A 86 -4.74 -5.33 12.31
N ILE A 87 -3.46 -5.24 11.92
CA ILE A 87 -2.34 -5.91 12.59
C ILE A 87 -1.66 -4.91 13.53
N PRO A 88 -1.82 -5.04 14.87
CA PRO A 88 -1.16 -4.17 15.83
C PRO A 88 0.26 -4.69 16.10
N LEU A 89 1.25 -4.07 15.46
CA LEU A 89 2.67 -4.18 15.83
C LEU A 89 3.07 -3.00 16.70
#